data_AF-A0A945DHP9-F1
#
_entry.id   AF-A0A945DHP9-F1
#
_cell.length_a   1.000
_cell.length_b   1.000
_cell.length_c   1.000
_cell.angle_alpha   90.00
_cell.angle_beta   90.00
_cell.angle_gamma   90.00
#
_symmetry.space_group_name_H-M   'P 1'
#
loop_
_entity.id
_entity.type
_entity.pdbx_description
1 polymer ?
#
loop_
_entity_poly.entity_id
_entity_poly.type
_entity_poly.pdbx_seq_one_letter_code
_entity_poly.pdbx_strand_id
1 'polypeptide(L)'
;MSKLNVVEEQTQYLFEAQKQACKACAAKLEELLKSVQEYDSSSVTPADKISLDSVERVLSKRAEEIKDFFDEDISFLKSQLEAISEVKKIEDVAKRTELENTLLEDVGEIQDTAEFKKEVSEEVAQSRDSLIAVVEDMLNALKEGGIKELEAFVEALEVAGGEDDDDDCGDCGDCDLDIDEEGIEELKKMAEPLISTSEDECDEDDDACCGCPKRGSCKK
;
A
#
# COMPACT_ATOMS: atom_id res chain seq x y z
N MET A 1 -10.05 3.11 24.29
CA MET A 1 -9.93 3.01 22.83
C MET A 1 -9.92 1.52 22.50
N SER A 2 -10.69 1.02 21.53
CA SER A 2 -10.65 -0.40 21.16
C SER A 2 -9.33 -0.71 20.46
N LYS A 3 -8.86 -1.97 20.51
CA LYS A 3 -7.67 -2.42 19.77
C LYS A 3 -7.80 -2.09 18.27
N LEU A 4 -8.97 -2.35 17.69
CA LEU A 4 -9.27 -2.02 16.29
C LEU A 4 -9.06 -0.52 15.97
N ASN A 5 -9.46 0.39 16.85
CA ASN A 5 -9.24 1.83 16.63
C ASN A 5 -7.74 2.19 16.69
N VAL A 6 -6.94 1.47 17.49
CA VAL A 6 -5.49 1.67 17.54
C VAL A 6 -4.86 1.19 16.23
N VAL A 7 -5.23 0.00 15.76
CA VAL A 7 -4.77 -0.53 14.47
C VAL A 7 -5.17 0.41 13.33
N GLU A 8 -6.43 0.83 13.27
CA GLU A 8 -6.90 1.80 12.28
C GLU A 8 -6.06 3.08 12.26
N GLU A 9 -5.76 3.65 13.44
CA GLU A 9 -4.95 4.87 13.54
C GLU A 9 -3.50 4.64 13.08
N GLN A 10 -2.90 3.50 13.44
CA GLN A 10 -1.55 3.13 13.04
C GLN A 10 -1.46 2.86 11.53
N THR A 11 -2.38 2.07 10.97
CA THR A 11 -2.49 1.80 9.52
C THR A 11 -2.71 3.09 8.73
N GLN A 12 -3.57 3.99 9.22
CA GLN A 12 -3.80 5.28 8.58
C GLN A 12 -2.53 6.14 8.56
N TYR A 13 -1.75 6.10 9.65
CA TYR A 13 -0.49 6.83 9.71
C TYR A 13 0.55 6.27 8.74
N LEU A 14 0.71 4.93 8.73
CA LEU A 14 1.63 4.24 7.83
C LEU A 14 1.29 4.52 6.36
N PHE A 15 0.00 4.44 6.01
CA PHE A 15 -0.50 4.74 4.67
C PHE A 15 -0.12 6.15 4.21
N GLU A 16 -0.36 7.17 5.04
CA GLU A 16 0.00 8.55 4.68
C GLU A 16 1.51 8.76 4.61
N ALA A 17 2.28 8.11 5.49
CA ALA A 17 3.74 8.19 5.49
C ALA A 17 4.34 7.58 4.22
N GLN A 18 3.95 6.36 3.86
CA GLN A 18 4.40 5.67 2.64
C GLN A 18 4.02 6.45 1.38
N LYS A 19 2.78 6.96 1.31
CA LYS A 19 2.33 7.77 0.18
C LYS A 19 3.15 9.05 0.00
N GLN A 20 3.51 9.72 1.09
CA GLN A 20 4.37 10.91 1.04
C GLN A 20 5.80 10.57 0.61
N ALA A 21 6.34 9.45 1.12
CA ALA A 21 7.66 8.97 0.75
C ALA A 21 7.74 8.60 -0.73
N CYS A 22 6.81 7.78 -1.21
CA CYS A 22 6.68 7.40 -2.63
C CYS A 22 6.65 8.65 -3.52
N LYS A 23 5.81 9.63 -3.19
CA LYS A 23 5.74 10.89 -3.95
C LYS A 23 7.06 11.65 -3.99
N ALA A 24 7.77 11.72 -2.86
CA ALA A 24 9.06 12.42 -2.78
C ALA A 24 10.14 11.70 -3.60
N CYS A 25 10.22 10.38 -3.47
CA CYS A 25 11.14 9.52 -4.21
C CYS A 25 10.89 9.60 -5.72
N ALA A 26 9.63 9.45 -6.14
CA ALA A 26 9.23 9.56 -7.55
C ALA A 26 9.60 10.93 -8.15
N ALA A 27 9.32 12.02 -7.43
CA ALA A 27 9.68 13.37 -7.89
C ALA A 27 11.18 13.55 -8.11
N LYS A 28 12.02 12.93 -7.27
CA LYS A 28 13.48 12.99 -7.42
C LYS A 28 14.00 12.11 -8.55
N LEU A 29 13.46 10.92 -8.73
CA LEU A 29 13.79 10.08 -9.88
C LEU A 29 13.38 10.75 -11.21
N GLU A 30 12.21 11.40 -11.25
CA GLU A 30 11.78 12.18 -12.41
C GLU A 30 12.71 13.37 -12.69
N GLU A 31 13.24 14.04 -11.65
CA GLU A 31 14.22 15.11 -11.81
C GLU A 31 15.51 14.60 -12.46
N LEU A 32 16.00 13.43 -12.03
CA LEU A 32 17.18 12.78 -12.62
C LEU A 32 16.93 12.37 -14.06
N LEU A 33 15.81 11.70 -14.35
CA LEU A 33 15.46 11.29 -15.72
C LEU A 33 15.39 12.49 -16.67
N LYS A 34 14.74 13.57 -16.26
CA LYS A 34 14.71 14.81 -17.05
C LYS A 34 16.11 15.38 -17.25
N SER A 35 16.95 15.38 -16.21
CA SER A 35 18.32 15.88 -16.31
C SER A 35 19.15 15.05 -17.31
N VAL A 36 18.98 13.73 -17.35
CA VAL A 36 19.61 12.84 -18.33
C VAL A 36 19.10 13.14 -19.74
N GLN A 37 17.79 13.29 -19.93
CA GLN A 37 17.15 13.59 -21.23
C GLN A 37 17.51 14.97 -21.78
N GLU A 38 17.60 15.98 -20.91
CA GLU A 38 17.89 17.37 -21.25
C GLU A 38 19.39 17.67 -21.27
N TYR A 39 20.25 16.68 -21.03
CA TYR A 39 21.69 16.85 -21.01
C TYR A 39 22.20 17.34 -22.37
N ASP A 40 22.41 18.66 -22.50
CA ASP A 40 22.69 19.32 -23.76
C ASP A 40 24.09 18.96 -24.27
N SER A 41 24.09 18.38 -25.46
CA SER A 41 25.13 17.52 -26.00
C SER A 41 26.11 18.25 -26.92
N SER A 42 26.31 19.55 -26.71
CA SER A 42 27.25 20.35 -27.51
C SER A 42 28.72 19.87 -27.43
N SER A 43 29.04 18.94 -26.52
CA SER A 43 30.34 18.29 -26.35
C SER A 43 30.29 16.75 -26.23
N VAL A 44 29.15 16.12 -26.50
CA VAL A 44 28.92 14.69 -26.20
C VAL A 44 29.32 13.84 -27.39
N THR A 45 30.15 12.83 -27.16
CA THR A 45 30.57 11.90 -28.21
C THR A 45 29.46 10.89 -28.52
N PRO A 46 29.50 10.20 -29.68
CA PRO A 46 28.57 9.11 -29.95
C PRO A 46 28.59 8.00 -28.87
N ALA A 47 29.74 7.78 -28.21
CA ALA A 47 29.86 6.82 -27.13
C ALA A 47 29.12 7.31 -25.87
N ASP A 48 29.31 8.57 -25.50
CA ASP A 48 28.62 9.17 -24.35
C ASP A 48 27.09 9.18 -24.54
N LYS A 49 26.62 9.34 -25.79
CA LYS A 49 25.20 9.22 -26.09
C LYS A 49 24.66 7.81 -25.84
N ILE A 50 25.40 6.78 -26.23
CA ILE A 50 25.03 5.38 -25.95
C ILE A 50 24.99 5.12 -24.45
N SER A 51 25.96 5.65 -23.69
CA SER A 51 25.97 5.54 -22.23
C SER A 51 24.76 6.25 -21.59
N LEU A 52 24.41 7.46 -22.05
CA LEU A 52 23.22 8.18 -21.57
C LEU A 52 21.91 7.44 -21.90
N ASP A 53 21.78 6.88 -23.10
CA ASP A 53 20.62 6.07 -23.50
C ASP A 53 20.51 4.80 -22.62
N SER A 54 21.66 4.19 -22.28
CA SER A 54 21.70 3.04 -21.36
C SER A 54 21.25 3.44 -19.95
N VAL A 55 21.82 4.51 -19.41
CA VAL A 55 21.48 5.08 -18.10
C VAL A 55 19.99 5.42 -18.00
N GLU A 56 19.44 6.10 -19.00
CA GLU A 56 18.01 6.44 -19.05
C GLU A 56 17.14 5.19 -18.98
N ARG A 57 17.46 4.15 -19.74
CA ARG A 57 16.72 2.89 -19.75
C ARG A 57 16.73 2.21 -18.39
N VAL A 58 17.90 2.09 -17.76
CA VAL A 58 18.03 1.44 -16.44
C VAL A 58 17.29 2.24 -15.36
N LEU A 59 17.49 3.55 -15.32
CA LEU A 59 16.82 4.43 -14.36
C LEU A 59 15.30 4.39 -14.53
N SER A 60 14.81 4.35 -15.78
CA SER A 60 13.37 4.26 -16.06
C SER A 60 12.80 2.94 -15.54
N LYS A 61 13.49 1.82 -15.79
CA LYS A 61 13.08 0.50 -15.28
C LYS A 61 13.06 0.48 -13.74
N ARG A 62 14.11 0.98 -13.08
CA ARG A 62 14.17 1.03 -11.61
C ARG A 62 13.12 1.96 -11.01
N ALA A 63 12.82 3.08 -11.67
CA ALA A 63 11.76 3.97 -11.22
C ALA A 63 10.37 3.32 -11.33
N GLU A 64 10.13 2.51 -12.36
CA GLU A 64 8.91 1.72 -12.51
C GLU A 64 8.79 0.65 -11.43
N GLU A 65 9.83 -0.16 -11.21
CA GLU A 65 9.85 -1.19 -10.17
C GLU A 65 9.61 -0.63 -8.76
N ILE A 66 10.29 0.47 -8.40
CA ILE A 66 10.10 1.14 -7.10
C ILE A 66 8.67 1.66 -6.97
N LYS A 67 8.11 2.19 -8.05
CA LYS A 67 6.75 2.71 -8.05
C LYS A 67 5.73 1.59 -7.89
N ASP A 68 5.89 0.48 -8.61
CA ASP A 68 4.99 -0.67 -8.52
C ASP A 68 4.99 -1.25 -7.11
N PHE A 69 6.17 -1.39 -6.49
CA PHE A 69 6.31 -1.79 -5.08
C PHE A 69 5.53 -0.87 -4.13
N PHE A 70 5.67 0.45 -4.28
CA PHE A 70 4.92 1.39 -3.46
C PHE A 70 3.42 1.37 -3.74
N ASP A 71 2.99 1.18 -4.99
CA ASP A 71 1.59 1.13 -5.37
C ASP A 71 0.90 -0.13 -4.79
N GLU A 72 1.60 -1.28 -4.77
CA GLU A 72 1.16 -2.51 -4.11
C GLU A 72 0.98 -2.31 -2.60
N ASP A 73 2.00 -1.80 -1.90
CA ASP A 73 1.94 -1.50 -0.46
C ASP A 73 0.79 -0.54 -0.11
N ILE A 74 0.66 0.55 -0.87
CA ILE A 74 -0.41 1.55 -0.68
C ILE A 74 -1.78 0.92 -0.92
N SER A 75 -1.92 0.04 -1.92
CA SER A 75 -3.16 -0.67 -2.22
C SER A 75 -3.54 -1.61 -1.07
N PHE A 76 -2.57 -2.37 -0.56
CA PHE A 76 -2.76 -3.27 0.58
C PHE A 76 -3.23 -2.51 1.83
N LEU A 77 -2.54 -1.44 2.23
CA LEU A 77 -2.92 -0.63 3.40
C LEU A 77 -4.29 0.01 3.22
N LYS A 78 -4.64 0.43 2.00
CA LYS A 78 -5.97 0.95 1.71
C LYS A 78 -7.03 -0.12 1.89
N SER A 79 -6.79 -1.33 1.40
CA SER A 79 -7.69 -2.48 1.56
C SER A 79 -7.91 -2.84 3.03
N GLN A 80 -6.86 -2.77 3.86
CA GLN A 80 -6.98 -2.96 5.32
C GLN A 80 -7.87 -1.89 5.97
N LEU A 81 -7.66 -0.61 5.64
CA LEU A 81 -8.48 0.49 6.16
C LEU A 81 -9.95 0.36 5.74
N GLU A 82 -10.20 -0.07 4.50
CA GLU A 82 -11.55 -0.36 4.02
C GLU A 82 -12.21 -1.48 4.83
N ALA A 83 -11.51 -2.61 5.04
CA ALA A 83 -12.02 -3.73 5.84
C ALA A 83 -12.36 -3.31 7.28
N ILE A 84 -11.47 -2.56 7.95
CA ILE A 84 -11.71 -2.01 9.29
C ILE A 84 -12.94 -1.10 9.29
N SER A 85 -13.05 -0.22 8.29
CA SER A 85 -14.20 0.68 8.14
C SER A 85 -15.51 -0.09 7.97
N GLU A 86 -15.54 -1.16 7.15
CA GLU A 86 -16.73 -1.98 6.96
C GLU A 86 -17.14 -2.69 8.25
N VAL A 87 -16.20 -3.28 8.99
CA VAL A 87 -16.49 -3.92 10.29
C VAL A 87 -17.09 -2.91 11.27
N LYS A 88 -16.56 -1.68 11.35
CA LYS A 88 -17.08 -0.64 12.24
C LYS A 88 -18.50 -0.19 11.91
N LYS A 89 -18.96 -0.36 10.67
CA LYS A 89 -20.32 0.00 10.23
C LYS A 89 -21.38 -1.04 10.61
N ILE A 90 -21.00 -2.26 10.95
CA ILE A 90 -21.94 -3.35 11.26
C ILE A 90 -22.75 -3.05 12.53
N GLU A 91 -24.07 -2.87 12.42
CA GLU A 91 -24.93 -2.53 13.58
C GLU A 91 -25.04 -3.64 14.62
N ASP A 92 -24.98 -4.90 14.20
CA ASP A 92 -25.00 -6.06 15.09
C ASP A 92 -23.68 -6.15 15.88
N VAL A 93 -23.76 -5.87 17.17
CA VAL A 93 -22.62 -5.86 18.09
C VAL A 93 -21.95 -7.24 18.21
N ALA A 94 -22.73 -8.33 18.17
CA ALA A 94 -22.17 -9.67 18.28
C ALA A 94 -21.37 -10.02 17.02
N LYS A 95 -21.96 -9.79 15.83
CA LYS A 95 -21.29 -10.00 14.54
C LYS A 95 -20.06 -9.10 14.39
N ARG A 96 -20.16 -7.84 14.80
CA ARG A 96 -19.02 -6.91 14.80
C ARG A 96 -17.88 -7.42 15.68
N THR A 97 -18.19 -7.86 16.90
CA THR A 97 -17.17 -8.36 17.85
C THR A 97 -16.49 -9.62 17.32
N GLU A 98 -17.25 -10.51 16.66
CA GLU A 98 -16.70 -11.71 16.00
C GLU A 98 -15.69 -11.32 14.91
N LEU A 99 -16.07 -10.43 13.99
CA LEU A 99 -15.18 -9.97 12.92
C LEU A 99 -13.99 -9.15 13.43
N GLU A 100 -14.17 -8.35 14.48
CA GLU A 100 -13.07 -7.66 15.17
C GLU A 100 -12.06 -8.65 15.74
N ASN A 101 -12.52 -9.77 16.30
CA ASN A 101 -11.63 -10.79 16.83
C ASN A 101 -10.91 -11.53 15.69
N THR A 102 -11.58 -11.84 14.58
CA THR A 102 -10.94 -12.47 13.41
C THR A 102 -9.86 -11.57 12.79
N LEU A 103 -10.15 -10.26 12.64
CA LEU A 103 -9.16 -9.29 12.15
C LEU A 103 -7.94 -9.13 13.07
N LEU A 104 -8.10 -9.45 14.36
CA LEU A 104 -7.09 -9.25 15.39
C LEU A 104 -6.58 -10.56 15.99
N GLU A 105 -6.94 -11.72 15.42
CA GLU A 105 -6.72 -13.04 16.04
C GLU A 105 -5.22 -13.31 16.23
N ASP A 106 -4.44 -12.95 15.21
CA ASP A 106 -2.97 -13.07 15.19
C ASP A 106 -2.27 -11.76 15.55
N VAL A 107 -3.03 -10.69 15.82
CA VAL A 107 -2.46 -9.41 16.25
C VAL A 107 -2.11 -9.53 17.73
N GLY A 108 -0.81 -9.69 17.99
CA GLY A 108 -0.23 -9.79 19.34
C GLY A 108 -0.41 -8.53 20.21
N GLU A 109 0.58 -8.20 21.02
CA GLU A 109 0.56 -6.93 21.73
C GLU A 109 0.78 -5.78 20.74
N ILE A 110 -0.26 -4.96 20.57
CA ILE A 110 -0.18 -3.75 19.74
C ILE A 110 0.71 -2.74 20.45
N GLN A 111 1.76 -2.31 19.76
CA GLN A 111 2.68 -1.27 20.22
C GLN A 111 1.95 0.03 20.53
N ASP A 112 2.51 0.85 21.42
CA ASP A 112 1.99 2.20 21.66
C ASP A 112 1.95 3.02 20.37
N THR A 113 0.84 3.74 20.16
CA THR A 113 0.63 4.53 18.93
C THR A 113 1.67 5.62 18.74
N ALA A 114 2.13 6.27 19.81
CA ALA A 114 3.12 7.35 19.68
C ALA A 114 4.50 6.78 19.35
N GLU A 115 4.85 5.63 19.91
CA GLU A 115 6.10 4.93 19.61
C GLU A 115 6.11 4.42 18.16
N PHE A 116 5.05 3.73 17.73
CA PHE A 116 4.86 3.29 16.35
C PHE A 116 5.02 4.45 15.35
N LYS A 117 4.31 5.57 15.58
CA LYS A 117 4.39 6.74 14.69
C LYS A 117 5.80 7.30 14.62
N LYS A 118 6.53 7.29 15.73
CA LYS A 118 7.91 7.76 15.78
C LYS A 118 8.81 6.87 14.93
N GLU A 119 8.76 5.55 15.14
CA GLU A 119 9.57 4.57 14.40
C GLU A 119 9.29 4.65 12.90
N VAL A 120 8.02 4.61 12.50
CA VAL A 120 7.63 4.76 11.09
C VAL A 120 8.16 6.07 10.50
N SER A 121 8.10 7.17 11.24
CA SER A 121 8.63 8.45 10.75
C SER A 121 10.13 8.44 10.57
N GLU A 122 10.86 7.82 11.48
CA GLU A 122 12.33 7.72 11.44
C GLU A 122 12.77 6.81 10.29
N GLU A 123 12.17 5.64 10.15
CA GLU A 123 12.46 4.69 9.07
C GLU A 123 12.11 5.25 7.70
N VAL A 124 10.91 5.82 7.55
CA VAL A 124 10.49 6.43 6.28
C VAL A 124 11.38 7.60 5.91
N ALA A 125 11.75 8.46 6.88
CA ALA A 125 12.67 9.56 6.62
C ALA A 125 14.06 9.06 6.22
N GLN A 126 14.60 8.06 6.92
CA GLN A 126 15.92 7.50 6.63
C GLN A 126 15.97 6.86 5.24
N SER A 127 14.99 6.04 4.90
CA SER A 127 14.91 5.37 3.59
C SER A 127 14.74 6.40 2.46
N ARG A 128 13.85 7.39 2.65
CA ARG A 128 13.68 8.49 1.70
C ARG A 128 14.98 9.27 1.51
N ASP A 129 15.61 9.73 2.60
CA ASP A 129 16.78 10.58 2.53
C ASP A 129 17.99 9.83 1.94
N SER A 130 18.08 8.53 2.18
CA SER A 130 19.10 7.67 1.56
C SER A 130 18.92 7.58 0.04
N LEU A 131 17.70 7.36 -0.44
CA LEU A 131 17.43 7.34 -1.88
C LEU A 131 17.67 8.71 -2.52
N ILE A 132 17.21 9.78 -1.86
CA ILE A 132 17.43 11.15 -2.34
C ILE A 132 18.92 11.46 -2.46
N ALA A 133 19.73 11.10 -1.46
CA ALA A 133 21.18 11.31 -1.50
C ALA A 133 21.82 10.59 -2.70
N VAL A 134 21.44 9.33 -2.94
CA VAL A 134 21.93 8.57 -4.10
C VAL A 134 21.55 9.26 -5.42
N VAL A 135 20.31 9.73 -5.54
CA VAL A 135 19.84 10.45 -6.74
C VAL A 135 20.57 11.79 -6.90
N GLU A 136 20.84 12.50 -5.81
CA GLU A 136 21.60 13.75 -5.83
C GLU A 136 23.06 13.54 -6.25
N ASP A 137 23.70 12.45 -5.81
CA ASP A 137 25.04 12.08 -6.26
C ASP A 137 25.07 11.79 -7.77
N MET A 138 24.07 11.07 -8.29
CA MET A 138 23.92 10.85 -9.74
C MET A 138 23.72 12.16 -10.51
N LEU A 139 22.89 13.06 -10.00
CA LEU A 139 22.66 14.39 -10.60
C LEU A 139 23.94 15.23 -10.63
N ASN A 140 24.75 15.16 -9.57
CA ASN A 140 26.02 15.87 -9.50
C ASN A 140 27.05 15.28 -10.46
N ALA A 141 27.16 13.95 -10.52
CA ALA A 141 28.03 13.25 -11.49
C ALA A 141 27.68 13.64 -12.94
N LEU A 142 26.38 13.72 -13.26
CA LEU A 142 25.92 14.18 -14.57
C LEU A 142 26.35 15.62 -14.86
N LYS A 143 26.17 16.56 -13.90
CA LYS A 143 26.56 17.97 -14.06
C LYS A 143 28.06 18.19 -14.22
N GLU A 144 28.87 17.34 -13.60
CA GLU A 144 30.34 17.38 -13.68
C GLU A 144 30.89 16.74 -14.96
N GLY A 145 30.00 16.18 -15.81
CA GLY A 145 30.39 15.50 -17.06
C GLY A 145 30.89 14.08 -16.85
N GLY A 146 30.65 13.50 -15.67
CA GLY A 146 31.01 12.13 -15.28
C GLY A 146 30.08 11.08 -15.87
N ILE A 147 29.79 11.11 -17.18
CA ILE A 147 28.83 10.19 -17.84
C ILE A 147 29.22 8.73 -17.62
N LYS A 148 30.52 8.40 -17.66
CA LYS A 148 31.01 7.05 -17.40
C LYS A 148 30.91 6.62 -15.94
N GLU A 149 31.01 7.56 -15.01
CA GLU A 149 30.85 7.29 -13.58
C GLU A 149 29.37 7.05 -13.27
N LEU A 150 28.47 7.81 -13.90
CA LEU A 150 27.03 7.59 -13.83
C LEU A 150 26.64 6.23 -14.43
N GLU A 151 27.18 5.86 -15.59
CA GLU A 151 26.98 4.55 -16.20
C GLU A 151 27.46 3.42 -15.28
N ALA A 152 28.68 3.49 -14.76
CA ALA A 152 29.20 2.48 -13.84
C ALA A 152 28.38 2.36 -12.56
N PHE A 153 27.87 3.47 -12.03
CA PHE A 153 27.01 3.48 -10.86
C PHE A 153 25.66 2.80 -11.13
N VAL A 154 25.05 3.11 -12.27
CA VAL A 154 23.76 2.55 -12.68
C VAL A 154 23.87 1.08 -13.07
N GLU A 155 24.97 0.66 -13.71
CA GLU A 155 25.29 -0.75 -13.95
C GLU A 155 25.47 -1.53 -12.63
N ALA A 156 26.10 -0.92 -11.62
CA ALA A 156 26.22 -1.55 -10.31
C ALA A 156 24.85 -1.75 -9.64
N LEU A 157 23.88 -0.85 -9.87
CA LEU A 157 22.50 -1.03 -9.42
C LEU A 157 21.76 -2.12 -10.19
N GLU A 158 22.09 -2.37 -11.46
CA GLU A 158 21.57 -3.51 -12.22
C GLU A 158 22.14 -4.83 -11.71
N VAL A 159 23.45 -4.91 -11.49
CA VAL A 159 24.12 -6.14 -11.01
C VAL A 159 23.72 -6.45 -9.56
N ALA A 160 23.62 -5.44 -8.69
CA ALA A 160 23.19 -5.65 -7.30
C ALA A 160 21.71 -6.04 -7.15
N GLY A 161 20.90 -5.86 -8.19
CA GLY A 161 19.53 -6.36 -8.25
C GLY A 161 19.33 -7.39 -9.36
N GLY A 162 20.40 -8.09 -9.76
CA GLY A 162 20.45 -9.04 -10.88
C GLY A 162 21.19 -10.34 -10.57
N GLU A 163 21.53 -10.61 -9.31
CA GLU A 163 21.98 -11.91 -8.83
C GLU A 163 20.90 -12.50 -7.91
N ASP A 164 20.00 -13.30 -8.52
CA ASP A 164 19.47 -14.58 -8.03
C ASP A 164 18.06 -14.83 -8.60
N ASP A 165 18.05 -15.29 -9.85
CA ASP A 165 16.93 -15.99 -10.46
C ASP A 165 17.16 -17.53 -10.44
N ASP A 166 18.08 -18.02 -9.60
CA ASP A 166 18.35 -19.45 -9.42
C ASP A 166 18.89 -19.75 -8.00
N ASP A 167 18.09 -20.50 -7.23
CA ASP A 167 18.44 -21.28 -6.02
C ASP A 167 18.80 -20.58 -4.68
N ASP A 168 17.95 -20.85 -3.68
CA ASP A 168 18.27 -20.92 -2.23
C ASP A 168 18.17 -19.64 -1.38
N CYS A 169 16.97 -19.04 -1.31
CA CYS A 169 16.56 -18.28 -0.11
C CYS A 169 15.79 -19.19 0.85
N GLY A 170 16.55 -19.90 1.68
CA GLY A 170 16.05 -20.62 2.83
C GLY A 170 15.35 -19.69 3.84
N ASP A 171 14.24 -20.20 4.37
CA ASP A 171 13.83 -20.09 5.78
C ASP A 171 14.09 -18.72 6.43
N CYS A 172 13.42 -17.69 5.91
CA CYS A 172 13.16 -16.46 6.65
C CYS A 172 11.81 -16.67 7.35
N GLY A 173 11.86 -17.25 8.54
CA GLY A 173 10.68 -17.59 9.33
C GLY A 173 9.73 -16.41 9.52
N ASP A 174 8.47 -16.66 9.16
CA ASP A 174 7.31 -16.41 10.01
C ASP A 174 7.17 -14.94 10.45
N CYS A 175 6.95 -14.07 9.47
CA CYS A 175 6.39 -12.74 9.67
C CYS A 175 5.21 -12.50 8.69
N ASP A 176 4.53 -13.56 8.29
CA ASP A 176 3.30 -13.47 7.52
C ASP A 176 2.16 -13.15 8.50
N LEU A 177 1.77 -11.88 8.55
CA LEU A 177 0.40 -11.56 8.88
C LEU A 177 -0.43 -12.04 7.67
N ASP A 178 -0.82 -13.32 7.69
CA ASP A 178 -1.66 -14.01 6.70
C ASP A 178 -3.09 -13.43 6.69
N ILE A 179 -3.21 -12.14 6.40
CA ILE A 179 -4.41 -11.57 5.80
C ILE A 179 -4.02 -11.24 4.37
N ASP A 180 -3.99 -12.27 3.55
CA ASP A 180 -3.82 -12.13 2.10
C ASP A 180 -5.03 -11.41 1.48
N GLU A 181 -4.88 -11.00 0.22
CA GLU A 181 -5.94 -10.30 -0.52
C GLU A 181 -7.24 -11.12 -0.57
N GLU A 182 -7.15 -12.46 -0.53
CA GLU A 182 -8.28 -13.38 -0.45
C GLU A 182 -9.01 -13.31 0.91
N GLY A 183 -8.28 -13.25 2.03
CA GLY A 183 -8.84 -13.07 3.37
C GLY A 183 -9.58 -11.74 3.54
N ILE A 184 -9.06 -10.67 2.92
CA ILE A 184 -9.76 -9.37 2.86
C ILE A 184 -11.06 -9.49 2.04
N GLU A 185 -11.01 -10.21 0.91
CA GLU A 185 -12.19 -10.40 0.04
C GLU A 185 -13.26 -11.29 0.70
N GLU A 186 -12.85 -12.32 1.45
CA GLU A 186 -13.76 -13.15 2.26
C GLU A 186 -14.41 -12.33 3.38
N LEU A 187 -13.64 -11.49 4.09
CA LEU A 187 -14.19 -10.59 5.10
C LEU A 187 -15.17 -9.57 4.48
N LYS A 188 -14.88 -9.05 3.28
CA LYS A 188 -15.82 -8.20 2.51
C LYS A 188 -17.12 -8.96 2.19
N LYS A 189 -17.04 -10.22 1.74
CA LYS A 189 -18.21 -11.08 1.46
C LYS A 189 -19.01 -11.43 2.72
N MET A 190 -18.34 -11.61 3.86
CA MET A 190 -19.00 -11.87 5.15
C MET A 190 -19.60 -10.60 5.78
N ALA A 191 -19.02 -9.43 5.48
CA ALA A 191 -19.51 -8.12 5.88
C ALA A 191 -20.70 -7.65 5.03
N GLU A 192 -20.89 -8.18 3.82
CA GLU A 192 -22.11 -7.95 3.05
C GLU A 192 -23.33 -8.39 3.88
N PRO A 193 -24.27 -7.47 4.18
CA PRO A 193 -25.56 -7.89 4.65
C PRO A 193 -26.22 -8.65 3.51
N LEU A 194 -26.92 -9.73 3.88
CA LEU A 194 -28.22 -10.03 3.31
C LEU A 194 -29.04 -8.72 3.29
N ILE A 195 -28.85 -7.89 2.25
CA ILE A 195 -29.94 -7.15 1.67
C ILE A 195 -30.84 -8.27 1.17
N SER A 196 -31.69 -8.73 2.07
CA SER A 196 -32.89 -9.44 1.73
C SER A 196 -33.50 -8.63 0.60
N THR A 197 -33.39 -9.17 -0.62
CA THR A 197 -34.35 -8.92 -1.67
C THR A 197 -35.67 -9.53 -1.19
N SER A 198 -36.23 -9.01 -0.10
CA SER A 198 -37.67 -9.03 0.12
C SER A 198 -38.19 -7.79 -0.61
N GLU A 199 -38.08 -7.83 -1.94
CA GLU A 199 -39.18 -7.38 -2.77
C GLU A 199 -40.31 -8.39 -2.54
N ASP A 200 -40.93 -8.32 -1.35
CA ASP A 200 -42.30 -8.79 -1.21
C ASP A 200 -43.11 -7.71 -1.92
N GLU A 201 -43.33 -7.96 -3.21
CA GLU A 201 -44.37 -7.35 -4.01
C GLU A 201 -45.70 -7.56 -3.27
N CYS A 202 -46.04 -6.63 -2.39
CA CYS A 202 -47.40 -6.49 -1.92
C CYS A 202 -48.17 -5.85 -3.07
N ASP A 203 -48.72 -6.72 -3.92
CA ASP A 203 -49.73 -6.43 -4.94
C ASP A 203 -50.80 -5.49 -4.36
N GLU A 204 -50.74 -4.22 -4.76
CA GLU A 204 -51.88 -3.31 -4.71
C GLU A 204 -52.79 -3.67 -5.89
N ASP A 205 -53.77 -4.54 -5.64
CA ASP A 205 -55.16 -4.44 -6.13
C ASP A 205 -55.88 -5.80 -6.02
N ASP A 206 -56.73 -5.94 -4.99
CA ASP A 206 -58.15 -6.31 -5.13
C ASP A 206 -58.75 -6.87 -3.82
N ASP A 207 -59.67 -6.08 -3.27
CA ASP A 207 -60.89 -6.46 -2.52
C ASP A 207 -60.98 -7.86 -1.88
N ALA A 208 -60.89 -7.93 -0.54
CA ALA A 208 -62.00 -8.40 0.32
C ALA A 208 -61.57 -8.70 1.77
N CYS A 209 -62.16 -7.92 2.68
CA CYS A 209 -62.62 -8.28 4.02
C CYS A 209 -61.74 -9.01 5.06
N CYS A 210 -61.79 -8.38 6.23
CA CYS A 210 -62.12 -9.00 7.52
C CYS A 210 -60.92 -9.38 8.42
N GLY A 211 -60.74 -8.58 9.47
CA GLY A 211 -60.57 -9.17 10.81
C GLY A 211 -59.35 -8.73 11.62
N CYS A 212 -59.22 -7.44 11.93
CA CYS A 212 -58.54 -7.06 13.17
C CYS A 212 -59.34 -7.59 14.39
N PRO A 213 -58.66 -8.17 15.38
CA PRO A 213 -58.95 -7.77 16.75
C PRO A 213 -57.68 -7.40 17.52
N LYS A 214 -57.64 -6.12 17.89
CA LYS A 214 -57.28 -5.55 19.19
C LYS A 214 -56.53 -6.45 20.20
N ARG A 215 -55.42 -5.89 20.69
CA ARG A 215 -55.02 -5.73 22.11
C ARG A 215 -55.18 -6.95 23.04
N GLY A 216 -54.07 -7.37 23.65
CA GLY A 216 -54.10 -7.83 25.04
C GLY A 216 -53.08 -8.89 25.42
N SER A 217 -51.91 -8.44 25.91
CA SER A 217 -51.25 -8.86 27.16
C SER A 217 -51.36 -10.31 27.71
N CYS A 218 -50.18 -10.78 28.13
CA CYS A 218 -49.83 -11.61 29.30
C CYS A 218 -49.71 -13.14 29.16
N LYS A 219 -48.49 -13.60 29.49
CA LYS A 219 -48.09 -14.80 30.27
C LYS A 219 -48.66 -16.15 29.79
N LYS A 220 -47.84 -17.17 29.55
CA LYS A 220 -46.78 -17.72 30.40
C LYS A 220 -45.96 -18.70 29.56
#